data_AF-A0A1F6EAR0-F1
#
_entry.id   AF-A0A1F6EAR0-F1
#
_cell.length_a   1.000
_cell.length_b   1.000
_cell.length_c   1.000
_cell.angle_alpha   90.00
_cell.angle_beta   90.00
_cell.angle_gamma   90.00
#
_symmetry.space_group_name_H-M   'P 1'
#
loop_
_entity.id
_entity.type
_entity.pdbx_description
1 polymer ?
#
loop_
_entity_poly.entity_id
_entity_poly.type
_entity_poly.pdbx_seq_one_letter_code
_entity_poly.pdbx_strand_id
1 'polypeptide(L)'
;MPNHYHLLLREQVDGGVTSFMRKIGTAYTMYFNIKNKRSGALFEGAFKAKHVKTDAYFRRVFNYIQGNHAELSEPRWKEGVIQNDRALIESLLAYPYSSLKDFNGPSRPERAIVNRNSILDIIDEIPNPRKILEDARIFARLHEDGL
;
A
#
# COMPACT_ATOMS: atom_id res chain seq x y z
N MET A 1 0.29 -7.62 4.61
CA MET A 1 -0.28 -6.46 5.32
C MET A 1 -0.50 -6.59 6.84
N PRO A 2 -0.71 -7.75 7.51
CA PRO A 2 -0.97 -7.73 8.96
C PRO A 2 0.24 -7.30 9.81
N ASN A 3 1.45 -7.39 9.26
CA ASN A 3 2.71 -7.08 9.95
C ASN A 3 3.59 -6.05 9.22
N HIS A 4 3.16 -5.52 8.08
CA HIS A 4 3.92 -4.53 7.28
C HIS A 4 2.97 -3.65 6.47
N TYR A 5 3.49 -2.52 5.99
CA TYR A 5 2.78 -1.58 5.13
C TYR A 5 3.64 -1.19 3.92
N HIS A 6 2.99 -0.78 2.83
CA HIS A 6 3.64 -0.21 1.65
C HIS A 6 3.15 1.22 1.44
N LEU A 7 4.08 2.13 1.11
CA LEU A 7 3.78 3.53 0.83
C LEU A 7 4.33 3.89 -0.55
N LEU A 8 3.55 4.66 -1.30
CA LEU A 8 4.00 5.31 -2.53
C LEU A 8 4.18 6.80 -2.23
N LEU A 9 5.43 7.26 -2.21
CA LEU A 9 5.80 8.60 -1.77
C LEU A 9 6.48 9.37 -2.89
N ARG A 10 6.16 10.65 -3.02
CA ARG A 10 6.88 11.59 -3.88
C ARG A 10 7.79 12.46 -3.02
N GLU A 11 9.09 12.28 -3.19
CA GLU A 11 10.08 13.11 -2.53
C GLU A 11 9.98 14.57 -3.01
N GLN A 12 9.90 15.50 -2.06
CA GLN A 12 9.80 16.94 -2.34
C GLN A 12 11.15 17.67 -2.18
N VAL A 13 12.01 17.12 -1.34
CA VAL A 13 13.35 17.63 -1.03
C VAL A 13 14.29 16.43 -0.88
N ASP A 14 15.54 16.58 -1.26
CA ASP A 14 16.53 15.51 -1.16
C ASP A 14 16.62 14.94 0.26
N GLY A 15 16.58 13.61 0.39
CA GLY A 15 16.54 12.90 1.67
C GLY A 15 15.24 13.09 2.48
N GLY A 16 14.21 13.68 1.88
CA GLY A 16 12.92 13.95 2.50
C GLY A 16 12.17 12.67 2.89
N VAL A 17 12.20 11.63 2.03
CA VAL A 17 11.55 10.34 2.34
C VAL A 17 12.23 9.66 3.52
N THR A 18 13.55 9.64 3.56
CA THR A 18 14.32 9.07 4.68
C THR A 18 13.99 9.78 5.99
N SER A 19 13.95 11.12 5.96
CA SER A 19 13.59 11.92 7.14
C SER A 19 12.16 11.68 7.60
N PHE A 20 11.22 11.57 6.66
CA PHE A 20 9.81 11.25 6.92
C PHE A 20 9.65 9.87 7.58
N MET A 21 10.24 8.83 6.99
CA MET A 21 10.18 7.46 7.49
C MET A 21 10.80 7.33 8.88
N ARG A 22 11.93 8.00 9.13
CA ARG A 22 12.55 8.05 10.46
C ARG A 22 11.61 8.67 11.49
N LYS A 23 11.00 9.81 11.20
CA LYS A 23 10.07 10.49 12.12
C LYS A 23 8.86 9.62 12.45
N ILE A 24 8.19 9.06 11.44
CA ILE A 24 7.01 8.21 11.65
C ILE A 24 7.38 6.94 12.41
N GLY A 25 8.44 6.24 11.99
CA GLY A 25 8.87 5.00 12.62
C GLY A 25 9.22 5.20 14.10
N THR A 26 9.99 6.24 14.42
CA THR A 26 10.34 6.58 15.81
C THR A 26 9.11 6.96 16.62
N ALA A 27 8.28 7.87 16.12
CA ALA A 27 7.10 8.34 16.85
C ALA A 27 6.12 7.19 17.15
N TYR A 28 5.86 6.32 16.17
CA TYR A 28 4.96 5.19 16.36
C TYR A 28 5.55 4.13 17.31
N THR A 29 6.85 3.85 17.21
CA THR A 29 7.55 2.95 18.16
C THR A 29 7.43 3.47 19.59
N MET A 30 7.70 4.76 19.81
CA MET A 30 7.57 5.39 21.14
C MET A 30 6.14 5.30 21.66
N TYR A 31 5.16 5.69 20.84
CA TYR A 31 3.73 5.61 21.18
C TYR A 31 3.33 4.18 21.58
N PHE A 32 3.68 3.20 20.75
CA PHE A 32 3.34 1.79 20.99
C PHE A 32 3.98 1.26 22.26
N ASN A 33 5.26 1.58 22.49
CA ASN A 33 6.00 1.16 23.68
C ASN A 33 5.39 1.77 24.96
N ILE A 34 5.10 3.07 24.96
CA ILE A 34 4.45 3.74 26.10
C ILE A 34 3.08 3.10 26.38
N LYS A 35 2.25 2.96 25.34
CA LYS A 35 0.88 2.42 25.47
C LYS A 35 0.87 0.99 26.02
N ASN A 36 1.80 0.15 25.58
CA ASN A 36 1.86 -1.27 25.92
C ASN A 36 2.86 -1.59 27.03
N LYS A 37 3.42 -0.57 27.71
CA LYS A 37 4.47 -0.74 28.74
C LYS A 37 5.64 -1.61 28.28
N ARG A 38 6.03 -1.44 27.02
CA ARG A 38 7.17 -2.11 26.38
C ARG A 38 8.37 -1.16 26.26
N SER A 39 9.52 -1.74 25.97
CA SER A 39 10.73 -1.02 25.54
C SER A 39 11.39 -1.76 24.37
N GLY A 40 12.32 -1.09 23.70
CA GLY A 40 13.08 -1.65 22.57
C GLY A 40 12.45 -1.40 21.20
N ALA A 41 12.96 -2.09 20.19
CA ALA A 41 12.52 -1.95 18.81
C ALA A 41 11.11 -2.53 18.59
N LEU A 42 10.36 -1.91 17.66
CA LEU A 42 9.04 -2.39 17.21
C LEU A 42 9.11 -2.98 15.80
N PHE A 43 9.84 -2.33 14.89
CA PHE A 43 9.98 -2.77 13.50
C PHE A 43 11.20 -3.69 13.35
N GLU A 44 11.10 -4.66 12.42
CA GLU A 44 12.13 -5.69 12.18
C GLU A 44 13.40 -5.16 11.49
N GLY A 45 13.46 -3.87 11.12
CA GLY A 45 14.64 -3.28 10.51
C GLY A 45 14.38 -1.90 9.90
N ALA A 46 15.34 -1.45 9.09
CA ALA A 46 15.19 -0.24 8.30
C ALA A 46 14.10 -0.43 7.21
N PHE A 47 13.45 0.66 6.82
CA PHE A 47 12.55 0.63 5.67
C PHE A 47 13.34 0.31 4.40
N LYS A 48 12.71 -0.43 3.49
CA LYS A 48 13.21 -0.64 2.13
C LYS A 48 12.56 0.36 1.19
N ALA A 49 13.30 0.82 0.20
CA ALA A 49 12.80 1.74 -0.82
C ALA A 49 13.32 1.35 -2.20
N LYS A 50 12.44 1.48 -3.20
CA LYS A 50 12.76 1.27 -4.61
C LYS A 50 12.25 2.46 -5.40
N HIS A 51 13.14 3.10 -6.15
CA HIS A 51 12.80 4.30 -6.92
C HIS A 51 11.92 3.94 -8.12
N VAL A 52 10.83 4.69 -8.30
CA VAL A 52 9.88 4.50 -9.41
C VAL A 52 10.27 5.43 -10.56
N LYS A 53 10.90 4.88 -11.60
CA LYS A 53 11.51 5.68 -12.70
C LYS A 53 10.59 5.98 -13.88
N THR A 54 9.49 5.25 -14.04
CA THR A 54 8.60 5.36 -15.21
C THR A 54 7.14 5.27 -14.82
N ASP A 55 6.26 5.89 -15.58
CA ASP A 55 4.81 5.85 -15.36
C ASP A 55 4.25 4.42 -15.49
N ALA A 56 4.82 3.62 -16.41
CA ALA A 56 4.48 2.21 -16.53
C ALA A 56 4.82 1.43 -15.25
N TYR A 57 5.98 1.70 -14.64
CA TYR A 57 6.35 1.07 -13.38
C TYR A 57 5.52 1.62 -12.21
N PHE A 58 5.21 2.91 -12.21
CA PHE A 58 4.32 3.54 -11.24
C PHE A 58 2.96 2.87 -11.21
N ARG A 59 2.32 2.65 -12.37
CA ARG A 59 1.01 1.97 -12.48
C ARG A 59 1.05 0.57 -11.88
N ARG A 60 2.10 -0.21 -12.17
CA ARG A 60 2.29 -1.55 -11.60
C ARG A 60 2.46 -1.52 -10.08
N VAL A 61 3.31 -0.63 -9.56
CA VAL A 61 3.54 -0.48 -8.12
C VAL A 61 2.26 -0.01 -7.41
N PHE A 62 1.55 0.95 -7.99
CA PHE A 62 0.28 1.42 -7.46
C PHE A 62 -0.72 0.25 -7.35
N ASN A 63 -0.94 -0.50 -8.43
CA ASN A 63 -1.85 -1.65 -8.43
C ASN A 63 -1.39 -2.72 -7.42
N TYR A 64 -0.10 -3.02 -7.35
CA TYR A 64 0.43 -3.95 -6.35
C TYR A 64 0.12 -3.50 -4.92
N ILE A 65 0.38 -2.23 -4.57
CA ILE A 65 0.09 -1.69 -3.24
C ILE A 65 -1.40 -1.77 -2.92
N GLN A 66 -2.27 -1.35 -3.85
CA GLN A 66 -3.72 -1.39 -3.63
C GLN A 66 -4.29 -2.82 -3.59
N GLY A 67 -3.63 -3.79 -4.24
CA GLY A 67 -4.06 -5.18 -4.31
C GLY A 67 -3.52 -6.07 -3.18
N ASN A 68 -2.42 -5.69 -2.52
CA ASN A 68 -1.68 -6.60 -1.64
C ASN A 68 -2.52 -7.14 -0.46
N HIS A 69 -3.46 -6.33 0.08
CA HIS A 69 -4.31 -6.76 1.19
C HIS A 69 -5.39 -7.78 0.79
N ALA A 70 -5.53 -8.14 -0.49
CA ALA A 70 -6.36 -9.25 -0.94
C ALA A 70 -6.03 -10.58 -0.24
N GLU A 71 -4.77 -10.75 0.19
CA GLU A 71 -4.33 -11.95 0.94
C GLU A 71 -5.07 -12.14 2.27
N LEU A 72 -5.67 -11.09 2.83
CA LEU A 72 -6.42 -11.15 4.08
C LEU A 72 -7.75 -11.90 3.92
N SER A 73 -8.40 -11.81 2.75
CA SER A 73 -9.66 -12.50 2.45
C SER A 73 -9.47 -13.74 1.57
N GLU A 74 -8.50 -13.72 0.67
CA GLU A 74 -8.19 -14.82 -0.26
C GLU A 74 -6.68 -15.15 -0.21
N PRO A 75 -6.19 -15.92 0.76
CA PRO A 75 -4.74 -16.12 0.96
C PRO A 75 -3.97 -16.65 -0.26
N ARG A 76 -4.64 -17.42 -1.14
CA ARG A 76 -4.05 -18.01 -2.35
C ARG A 76 -4.32 -17.21 -3.63
N TRP A 77 -4.78 -15.97 -3.52
CA TRP A 77 -5.12 -15.15 -4.70
C TRP A 77 -3.92 -14.91 -5.64
N LYS A 78 -2.69 -14.85 -5.10
CA LYS A 78 -1.44 -14.71 -5.88
C LYS A 78 -1.17 -15.94 -6.75
N GLU A 79 -1.56 -17.13 -6.30
CA GLU A 79 -1.55 -18.38 -7.06
C GLU A 79 -2.65 -18.42 -8.13
N GLY A 80 -3.59 -17.47 -8.10
CA GLY A 80 -4.75 -17.41 -9.00
C GLY A 80 -5.94 -18.20 -8.49
N VAL A 81 -5.89 -18.69 -7.24
CA VAL A 81 -7.00 -19.39 -6.60
C VAL A 81 -7.84 -18.37 -5.83
N ILE A 82 -9.05 -18.10 -6.33
CA ILE A 82 -10.03 -17.18 -5.74
C ILE A 82 -11.30 -17.98 -5.51
N GLN A 83 -11.79 -18.02 -4.27
CA GLN A 83 -13.01 -18.76 -3.92
C GLN A 83 -14.25 -17.93 -4.23
N ASN A 84 -14.22 -16.63 -3.94
CA ASN A 84 -15.35 -15.73 -4.13
C ASN A 84 -14.87 -14.36 -4.63
N ASP A 85 -14.89 -14.18 -5.96
CA ASP A 85 -14.50 -12.95 -6.64
C ASP A 85 -15.27 -11.71 -6.14
N ARG A 86 -16.57 -11.86 -5.87
CA ARG A 86 -17.40 -10.76 -5.38
C ARG A 86 -16.98 -10.33 -3.97
N ALA A 87 -16.85 -11.30 -3.06
CA ALA A 87 -16.44 -11.02 -1.69
C ALA A 87 -15.01 -10.45 -1.62
N LEU A 88 -14.13 -10.92 -2.51
CA LEU A 88 -12.78 -10.37 -2.64
C LEU A 88 -12.83 -8.88 -3.01
N ILE A 89 -13.56 -8.50 -4.05
CA ILE A 89 -13.69 -7.10 -4.47
C ILE A 89 -14.32 -6.24 -3.37
N GLU A 90 -15.38 -6.73 -2.71
CA GLU A 90 -16.02 -6.03 -1.59
C GLU A 90 -15.02 -5.82 -0.44
N SER A 91 -14.25 -6.84 -0.07
CA SER A 91 -13.21 -6.75 0.96
C SER A 91 -12.08 -5.78 0.58
N LEU A 92 -11.70 -5.76 -0.70
CA LEU A 92 -10.64 -4.90 -1.21
C LEU A 92 -11.01 -3.42 -1.05
N LEU A 93 -12.25 -3.08 -1.38
CA LEU A 93 -12.80 -1.72 -1.27
C LEU A 93 -13.16 -1.32 0.17
N ALA A 94 -13.49 -2.28 1.03
CA ALA A 94 -13.86 -2.03 2.42
C ALA A 94 -12.65 -1.82 3.34
N TYR A 95 -11.45 -2.25 2.94
CA TYR A 95 -10.26 -2.21 3.79
C TYR A 95 -9.86 -0.78 4.18
N PRO A 96 -9.91 -0.41 5.47
CA PRO A 96 -9.77 0.99 5.90
C PRO A 96 -8.33 1.52 5.75
N TYR A 97 -7.34 0.65 5.68
CA TYR A 97 -5.92 1.01 5.62
C TYR A 97 -5.37 1.01 4.18
N SER A 98 -6.25 1.03 3.18
CA SER A 98 -5.90 1.24 1.77
C SER A 98 -6.44 2.56 1.26
N SER A 99 -5.67 3.23 0.40
CA SER A 99 -6.13 4.44 -0.29
C SER A 99 -7.12 4.14 -1.43
N LEU A 100 -7.31 2.88 -1.81
CA LEU A 100 -8.20 2.49 -2.92
C LEU A 100 -9.63 3.01 -2.72
N LYS A 101 -10.10 2.98 -1.47
CA LYS A 101 -11.41 3.50 -1.09
C LYS A 101 -11.52 5.02 -1.31
N ASP A 102 -10.43 5.76 -1.27
CA ASP A 102 -10.45 7.20 -1.51
C ASP A 102 -10.70 7.55 -2.98
N PHE A 103 -10.54 6.60 -3.90
CA PHE A 103 -10.88 6.77 -5.31
C PHE A 103 -12.31 6.35 -5.64
N ASN A 104 -12.81 5.30 -4.98
CA ASN A 104 -14.06 4.62 -5.32
C ASN A 104 -15.19 4.82 -4.29
N GLY A 105 -14.91 5.45 -3.14
CA GLY A 105 -15.81 5.50 -1.99
C GLY A 105 -16.09 6.91 -1.45
N PRO A 106 -16.87 7.00 -0.36
CA PRO A 106 -17.19 8.28 0.28
C PRO A 106 -15.93 8.93 0.86
N SER A 107 -15.98 10.26 0.98
CA SER A 107 -14.90 11.01 1.64
C SER A 107 -14.75 10.60 3.11
N ARG A 108 -13.51 10.57 3.59
CA ARG A 108 -13.13 10.26 4.97
C ARG A 108 -11.98 11.17 5.41
N PRO A 109 -11.77 11.36 6.72
CA PRO A 109 -10.69 12.21 7.22
C PRO A 109 -9.29 11.81 6.71
N GLU A 110 -9.02 10.52 6.58
CA GLU A 110 -7.72 10.00 6.12
C GLU A 110 -7.40 10.38 4.68
N ARG A 111 -8.40 10.77 3.88
CA ARG A 111 -8.18 11.29 2.52
C ARG A 111 -7.27 12.53 2.51
N ALA A 112 -7.18 13.26 3.62
CA ALA A 112 -6.31 14.44 3.75
C ALA A 112 -4.81 14.13 3.56
N ILE A 113 -4.37 12.89 3.78
CA ILE A 113 -2.98 12.47 3.60
C ILE A 113 -2.74 11.78 2.24
N VAL A 114 -3.74 11.75 1.35
CA VAL A 114 -3.66 11.11 0.03
C VAL A 114 -3.73 12.17 -1.07
N ASN A 115 -2.68 12.29 -1.88
CA ASN A 115 -2.68 13.18 -3.04
C ASN A 115 -3.35 12.50 -4.25
N ARG A 116 -4.69 12.51 -4.28
CA ARG A 116 -5.47 11.86 -5.36
C ARG A 116 -5.19 12.43 -6.74
N ASN A 117 -5.05 13.76 -6.84
CA ASN A 117 -4.90 14.42 -8.13
C ASN A 117 -3.59 13.98 -8.79
N SER A 118 -2.47 13.99 -8.07
CA SER A 118 -1.20 13.52 -8.62
C SER A 118 -1.19 12.03 -8.99
N ILE A 119 -2.02 11.20 -8.35
CA ILE A 119 -2.20 9.81 -8.79
C ILE A 119 -2.97 9.79 -10.12
N LEU A 120 -4.13 10.45 -10.18
CA LEU A 120 -5.01 10.48 -11.34
C LEU A 120 -4.32 11.10 -12.57
N ASP A 121 -3.46 12.10 -12.38
CA ASP A 121 -2.66 12.70 -13.45
C ASP A 121 -1.72 11.68 -14.13
N ILE A 122 -1.26 10.66 -13.39
CA ILE A 122 -0.34 9.63 -13.91
C ILE A 122 -1.11 8.43 -14.44
N ILE A 123 -2.17 7.99 -13.74
CA ILE A 123 -2.93 6.77 -14.11
C ILE A 123 -4.04 7.04 -15.13
N ASP A 124 -4.51 8.28 -15.26
CA ASP A 124 -5.49 8.74 -16.25
C ASP A 124 -6.83 7.98 -16.24
N GLU A 125 -7.15 7.30 -15.13
CA GLU A 125 -8.41 6.58 -14.95
C GLU A 125 -8.73 6.38 -13.46
N ILE A 126 -10.00 6.15 -13.14
CA ILE A 126 -10.37 5.72 -11.79
C ILE A 126 -9.89 4.27 -11.60
N PRO A 127 -9.15 3.96 -10.51
CA PRO A 127 -8.65 2.61 -10.26
C PRO A 127 -9.75 1.55 -10.21
N ASN A 128 -9.71 0.61 -11.15
CA ASN A 128 -10.64 -0.51 -11.23
C ASN A 128 -10.14 -1.71 -10.37
N PRO A 129 -10.93 -2.21 -9.40
CA PRO A 129 -10.50 -3.32 -8.53
C PRO A 129 -10.10 -4.60 -9.26
N ARG A 130 -10.78 -4.97 -10.36
CA ARG A 130 -10.46 -6.18 -11.12
C ARG A 130 -9.09 -6.06 -11.78
N LYS A 131 -8.84 -4.92 -12.45
CA LYS A 131 -7.56 -4.61 -13.09
C LYS A 131 -6.43 -4.55 -12.05
N ILE A 132 -6.68 -3.95 -10.89
CA ILE A 132 -5.73 -3.93 -9.77
C ILE A 132 -5.34 -5.35 -9.37
N LEU A 133 -6.30 -6.23 -9.13
CA LEU A 133 -6.03 -7.62 -8.71
C LEU A 133 -5.25 -8.39 -9.78
N GLU A 134 -5.61 -8.24 -11.05
CA GLU A 134 -4.91 -8.88 -12.16
C GLU A 134 -3.44 -8.41 -12.27
N ASP A 135 -3.23 -7.09 -12.33
CA ASP A 135 -1.91 -6.48 -12.45
C ASP A 135 -1.04 -6.77 -11.22
N ALA A 136 -1.61 -6.69 -10.02
CA ALA A 136 -0.91 -6.95 -8.78
C ALA A 136 -0.46 -8.42 -8.68
N ARG A 137 -1.29 -9.37 -9.13
CA ARG A 137 -0.94 -10.79 -9.19
C ARG A 137 0.20 -11.05 -10.17
N ILE A 138 0.14 -10.45 -11.37
CA ILE A 138 1.22 -10.55 -12.36
C ILE A 138 2.52 -9.96 -11.79
N PHE A 139 2.43 -8.79 -11.17
CA PHE A 139 3.59 -8.12 -10.58
C PHE A 139 4.23 -8.94 -9.45
N ALA A 140 3.41 -9.52 -8.56
CA ALA A 140 3.86 -10.36 -7.44
C ALA A 140 4.70 -11.55 -7.94
N ARG A 141 4.20 -12.29 -8.93
CA ARG A 141 4.89 -13.46 -9.51
C ARG A 141 6.23 -13.11 -10.16
N LEU A 142 6.36 -11.89 -10.69
CA LEU A 142 7.59 -11.43 -11.34
C LEU A 142 8.63 -10.87 -10.33
N HIS A 143 8.24 -10.63 -9.08
CA HIS A 143 9.04 -9.91 -8.09
C HIS A 143 9.10 -10.58 -6.71
N GLU A 144 8.85 -11.90 -6.62
CA GLU A 144 8.90 -12.67 -5.36
C GLU A 144 10.25 -12.60 -4.62
N ASP A 145 11.31 -12.03 -5.22
CA ASP A 145 12.65 -11.89 -4.62
C ASP A 145 13.01 -10.50 -4.06
N GLY A 146 12.11 -9.52 -3.99
CA GLY A 146 12.46 -8.28 -3.27
C GLY A 146 11.57 -7.08 -3.44
N LEU A 147 10.72 -6.86 -2.44
CA LEU A 147 10.34 -5.54 -1.95
C LEU A 147 10.70 -5.39 -0.47
#